data_AF-A0A7C3Q252-F1
#
_entry.id   AF-A0A7C3Q252-F1
#
_cell.length_a   1.000
_cell.length_b   1.000
_cell.length_c   1.000
_cell.angle_alpha   90.00
_cell.angle_beta   90.00
_cell.angle_gamma   90.00
#
_symmetry.space_group_name_H-M   'P 1'
#
loop_
_entity.id
_entity.type
_entity.pdbx_description
1 polymer ?
#
loop_
_entity_poly.entity_id
_entity_poly.type
_entity_poly.pdbx_seq_one_letter_code
_entity_poly.pdbx_strand_id
1 'polypeptide(L)'
;MLTHPIGGIVAFIAIMAGLFWSIFSLAQWPMDGIEWIFDVAGGVVRGLLPEGILQDFAVEGVIKGVGATVVFLPQICLLFFLISLLEDTGYLARAAFVVDRWLRPFGLPGHSFVPLLSSHACALPGIMACRGIPDRRERLATILVAPFMTCSARLPVYALLTGILFAESPSKATLAFIGCYALGLFAGVLSALVARRTILRGKSRPMALELPTYKRPSLRTALIATWDRAIVFVRKAGTNILAICVILWWLGAYPKVEPPAEAMVLHQKVVDRMQAWTGRDEAPPQDVLRDVEAWQVQAQRIEAAHAKKHSFIGQLGRIVEPVFRPIGCDWQLSIGVLTSFAAREVFGSTMAVIVSGTEDFEETSVRDAIASAKREDGLTPVFTTATSWALLVYYVLAMQCLPTLAVTAKETGSWKWALLQLAWMSALAYLAAALVYRVFGGA
;
A
#
# COMPACT_ATOMS: atom_id res chain seq x y z
N MET A 1 34.37 7.31 -15.55
CA MET A 1 33.36 8.21 -14.94
C MET A 1 32.38 7.48 -14.04
N LEU A 2 31.66 6.45 -14.53
CA LEU A 2 30.64 5.72 -13.75
C LEU A 2 31.17 4.82 -12.61
N THR A 3 32.46 4.55 -12.55
CA THR A 3 33.13 3.81 -11.46
C THR A 3 33.91 4.73 -10.52
N HIS A 4 33.93 6.05 -10.76
CA HIS A 4 34.57 7.00 -9.84
C HIS A 4 33.81 6.98 -8.51
N PRO A 5 34.48 6.97 -7.35
CA PRO A 5 33.83 6.80 -6.04
C PRO A 5 32.72 7.82 -5.76
N ILE A 6 32.84 9.05 -6.29
CA ILE A 6 31.83 10.11 -6.14
C ILE A 6 30.97 10.23 -7.40
N GLY A 7 31.60 10.24 -8.58
CA GLY A 7 30.91 10.48 -9.85
C GLY A 7 30.01 9.32 -10.26
N GLY A 8 30.40 8.09 -9.91
CA GLY A 8 29.57 6.90 -10.08
C GLY A 8 28.33 6.91 -9.21
N ILE A 9 28.43 7.36 -7.95
CA ILE A 9 27.28 7.47 -7.03
C ILE A 9 26.32 8.58 -7.51
N VAL A 10 26.84 9.74 -7.93
CA VAL A 10 25.99 10.85 -8.43
C VAL A 10 25.26 10.45 -9.70
N ALA A 11 25.98 9.91 -10.69
CA ALA A 11 25.36 9.40 -11.90
C ALA A 11 24.34 8.30 -11.59
N PHE A 12 24.65 7.47 -10.58
CA PHE A 12 23.74 6.43 -10.14
C PHE A 12 22.44 6.98 -9.54
N ILE A 13 22.53 7.92 -8.61
CA ILE A 13 21.35 8.59 -8.05
C ILE A 13 20.53 9.25 -9.16
N ALA A 14 21.17 9.93 -10.11
CA ALA A 14 20.49 10.59 -11.21
C ALA A 14 19.74 9.61 -12.12
N ILE A 15 20.38 8.50 -12.53
CA ILE A 15 19.76 7.47 -13.38
C ILE A 15 18.60 6.79 -12.64
N MET A 16 18.78 6.47 -11.35
CA MET A 16 17.71 5.86 -10.54
C MET A 16 16.55 6.82 -10.30
N ALA A 17 16.82 8.09 -10.02
CA ALA A 17 15.78 9.11 -9.86
C ALA A 17 14.98 9.27 -11.15
N GLY A 18 15.64 9.32 -12.32
CA GLY A 18 14.99 9.34 -13.62
C GLY A 18 14.15 8.10 -13.90
N LEU A 19 14.66 6.91 -13.55
CA LEU A 19 13.93 5.65 -13.66
C LEU A 19 12.65 5.67 -12.81
N PHE A 20 12.73 6.03 -11.52
CA PHE A 20 11.55 6.05 -10.65
C PHE A 20 10.56 7.13 -11.08
N TRP A 21 11.03 8.32 -11.41
CA TRP A 21 10.17 9.39 -11.92
C TRP A 21 9.41 8.97 -13.17
N SER A 22 10.10 8.33 -14.14
CA SER A 22 9.46 7.79 -15.33
C SER A 22 8.44 6.69 -15.01
N ILE A 23 8.75 5.77 -14.09
CA ILE A 23 7.82 4.71 -13.71
C ILE A 23 6.54 5.29 -13.13
N PHE A 24 6.65 6.17 -12.13
CA PHE A 24 5.48 6.72 -11.45
C PHE A 24 4.69 7.66 -12.35
N SER A 25 5.35 8.53 -13.13
CA SER A 25 4.63 9.46 -14.00
C SER A 25 3.93 8.77 -15.17
N LEU A 26 4.56 7.76 -15.77
CA LEU A 26 4.04 7.13 -16.99
C LEU A 26 3.08 5.97 -16.70
N ALA A 27 3.17 5.35 -15.51
CA ALA A 27 2.26 4.27 -15.12
C ALA A 27 0.88 4.76 -14.68
N GLN A 28 0.71 6.02 -14.24
CA GLN A 28 -0.60 6.55 -13.83
C GLN A 28 -1.60 6.53 -14.98
N TRP A 29 -1.21 7.01 -16.16
CA TRP A 29 -2.10 7.06 -17.33
C TRP A 29 -2.77 5.71 -17.68
N PRO A 30 -2.05 4.57 -17.79
CA PRO A 30 -2.70 3.28 -17.99
C PRO A 30 -3.38 2.71 -16.74
N MET A 31 -3.00 3.13 -15.52
CA MET A 31 -3.69 2.73 -14.29
C MET A 31 -5.10 3.31 -14.25
N ASP A 32 -5.23 4.62 -14.44
CA ASP A 32 -6.51 5.34 -14.46
C ASP A 32 -7.44 4.79 -15.56
N GLY A 33 -6.85 4.44 -16.71
CA GLY A 33 -7.59 3.80 -17.80
C GLY A 33 -8.15 2.41 -17.43
N ILE A 34 -7.42 1.62 -16.65
CA ILE A 34 -7.92 0.33 -16.15
C ILE A 34 -9.03 0.56 -15.12
N GLU A 35 -8.85 1.48 -14.18
CA GLU A 35 -9.88 1.82 -13.18
C GLU A 35 -11.19 2.21 -13.86
N TRP A 36 -11.13 3.13 -14.83
CA TRP A 36 -12.29 3.54 -15.62
C TRP A 36 -12.98 2.37 -16.34
N ILE A 37 -12.21 1.46 -16.96
CA ILE A 37 -12.79 0.28 -17.64
C ILE A 37 -13.57 -0.60 -16.66
N PHE A 38 -13.01 -0.85 -15.47
CA PHE A 38 -13.65 -1.71 -14.48
C PHE A 38 -14.84 -1.03 -13.79
N ASP A 39 -14.82 0.29 -13.61
CA ASP A 39 -15.96 1.06 -13.11
C ASP A 39 -17.13 1.03 -14.10
N VAL A 40 -16.86 1.24 -15.39
CA VAL A 40 -17.88 1.11 -16.45
C VAL A 40 -18.43 -0.31 -16.50
N ALA A 41 -17.58 -1.33 -16.40
CA ALA A 41 -18.01 -2.72 -16.34
C ALA A 41 -18.90 -3.00 -15.12
N GLY A 42 -18.56 -2.44 -13.96
CA GLY A 42 -19.37 -2.49 -12.74
C GLY A 42 -20.74 -1.86 -12.95
N GLY A 43 -20.81 -0.68 -13.57
CA GLY A 43 -22.06 0.01 -13.91
C GLY A 43 -22.95 -0.80 -14.85
N VAL A 44 -22.37 -1.42 -15.88
CA VAL A 44 -23.11 -2.30 -16.81
C VAL A 44 -23.70 -3.52 -16.08
N VAL A 45 -22.92 -4.16 -15.21
CA VAL A 45 -23.39 -5.32 -14.45
C VAL A 45 -24.47 -4.96 -13.43
N ARG A 46 -24.40 -3.76 -12.83
CA ARG A 46 -25.50 -3.23 -12.00
C ARG A 46 -26.79 -3.06 -12.79
N GLY A 47 -26.72 -2.66 -14.06
CA GLY A 47 -27.90 -2.54 -14.92
C GLY A 47 -28.50 -3.88 -15.38
N LEU A 48 -27.72 -4.97 -15.39
CA LEU A 48 -28.13 -6.28 -15.88
C LEU A 48 -28.67 -7.21 -14.78
N LEU A 49 -28.15 -7.09 -13.56
CA LEU A 49 -28.53 -7.94 -12.43
C LEU A 49 -29.53 -7.23 -11.51
N PRO A 50 -30.53 -7.95 -10.97
CA PRO A 50 -31.42 -7.39 -9.96
C PRO A 50 -30.65 -7.07 -8.68
N GLU A 51 -31.13 -6.06 -7.95
CA GLU A 51 -30.55 -5.67 -6.67
C GLU A 51 -30.56 -6.85 -5.68
N GLY A 52 -29.39 -7.14 -5.11
CA GLY A 52 -29.22 -8.27 -4.20
C GLY A 52 -27.78 -8.73 -4.06
N ILE A 53 -27.61 -9.81 -3.30
CA ILE A 53 -26.29 -10.33 -2.91
C ILE A 53 -25.43 -10.71 -4.13
N LEU A 54 -26.06 -11.21 -5.21
CA LEU A 54 -25.36 -11.61 -6.42
C LEU A 54 -24.81 -10.40 -7.19
N GLN A 55 -25.57 -9.30 -7.26
CA GLN A 55 -25.10 -8.06 -7.87
C GLN A 55 -23.97 -7.46 -7.04
N ASP A 56 -24.14 -7.37 -5.71
CA ASP A 56 -23.09 -6.88 -4.79
C ASP A 56 -21.81 -7.72 -4.93
N PHE A 57 -21.91 -9.05 -4.92
CA PHE A 57 -20.76 -9.95 -5.06
C PHE A 57 -20.05 -9.79 -6.42
N ALA A 58 -20.81 -9.72 -7.51
CA ALA A 58 -20.24 -9.58 -8.84
C ALA A 58 -19.52 -8.25 -9.01
N VAL A 59 -20.12 -7.14 -8.57
CA VAL A 59 -19.59 -5.80 -8.76
C VAL A 59 -18.50 -5.49 -7.73
N GLU A 60 -18.82 -5.58 -6.44
CA GLU A 60 -17.94 -5.14 -5.35
C GLU A 60 -16.89 -6.22 -5.00
N GLY A 61 -17.26 -7.50 -5.07
CA GLY A 61 -16.34 -8.60 -4.77
C GLY A 61 -15.41 -8.93 -5.93
N VAL A 62 -15.98 -9.21 -7.10
CA VAL A 62 -15.23 -9.74 -8.26
C VAL A 62 -14.70 -8.65 -9.17
N ILE A 63 -15.55 -7.78 -9.71
CA ILE A 63 -15.13 -6.77 -10.72
C ILE A 63 -14.15 -5.79 -10.09
N LYS A 64 -14.50 -5.16 -8.96
CA LYS A 64 -13.57 -4.28 -8.23
C LYS A 64 -12.33 -5.02 -7.75
N GLY A 65 -12.46 -6.27 -7.28
CA GLY A 65 -11.32 -7.09 -6.85
C GLY A 65 -10.33 -7.41 -7.98
N VAL A 66 -10.83 -7.72 -9.19
CA VAL A 66 -10.01 -7.92 -10.39
C VAL A 66 -9.42 -6.58 -10.84
N GLY A 67 -10.20 -5.50 -10.84
CA GLY A 67 -9.73 -4.14 -11.12
C GLY A 67 -8.53 -3.78 -10.25
N ALA A 68 -8.68 -3.83 -8.92
CA ALA A 68 -7.61 -3.57 -7.96
C ALA A 68 -6.36 -4.44 -8.18
N THR A 69 -6.53 -5.67 -8.66
CA THR A 69 -5.41 -6.55 -9.00
C THR A 69 -4.68 -6.12 -10.28
N VAL A 70 -5.43 -5.79 -11.32
CA VAL A 70 -4.91 -5.52 -12.68
C VAL A 70 -4.37 -4.09 -12.79
N VAL A 71 -4.86 -3.15 -11.98
CA VAL A 71 -4.38 -1.76 -11.91
C VAL A 71 -2.87 -1.69 -11.66
N PHE A 72 -2.26 -2.60 -10.88
CA PHE A 72 -0.80 -2.57 -10.68
C PHE A 72 0.04 -3.11 -11.85
N LEU A 73 -0.60 -3.75 -12.84
CA LEU A 73 0.10 -4.41 -13.93
C LEU A 73 0.94 -3.45 -14.79
N PRO A 74 0.45 -2.26 -15.21
CA PRO A 74 1.25 -1.33 -16.01
C PRO A 74 2.52 -0.86 -15.29
N GLN A 75 2.43 -0.58 -14.00
CA GLN A 75 3.58 -0.15 -13.20
C GLN A 75 4.64 -1.27 -13.10
N ILE A 76 4.21 -2.52 -12.89
CA ILE A 76 5.10 -3.69 -12.87
C ILE A 76 5.75 -3.89 -14.24
N CYS A 77 4.97 -3.78 -15.31
CA CYS A 77 5.47 -3.93 -16.67
C CYS A 77 6.55 -2.89 -16.98
N LEU A 78 6.27 -1.62 -16.69
CA LEU A 78 7.20 -0.52 -16.94
C LEU A 78 8.48 -0.64 -16.11
N LEU A 79 8.37 -1.04 -14.84
CA LEU A 79 9.52 -1.32 -13.98
C LEU A 79 10.42 -2.41 -14.59
N PHE A 80 9.85 -3.55 -14.96
CA PHE A 80 10.63 -4.66 -15.50
C PHE A 80 11.23 -4.35 -16.87
N PHE A 81 10.50 -3.61 -17.70
CA PHE A 81 10.99 -3.11 -18.97
C PHE A 81 12.24 -2.24 -18.78
N LEU A 82 12.17 -1.23 -17.91
CA LEU A 82 13.27 -0.31 -17.65
C LEU A 82 14.45 -1.00 -16.95
N ILE A 83 14.21 -1.88 -15.98
CA ILE A 83 15.26 -2.67 -15.34
C ILE A 83 15.95 -3.58 -16.35
N SER A 84 15.19 -4.25 -17.24
CA SER A 84 15.77 -5.10 -18.28
C SER A 84 16.63 -4.31 -19.26
N LEU A 85 16.24 -3.07 -19.60
CA LEU A 85 17.08 -2.16 -20.38
C LEU A 85 18.41 -1.86 -19.66
N LEU A 86 18.35 -1.53 -18.37
CA LEU A 86 19.54 -1.23 -17.57
C LEU A 86 20.42 -2.47 -17.36
N GLU A 87 19.84 -3.65 -17.28
CA GLU A 87 20.55 -4.93 -17.18
C GLU A 87 21.32 -5.22 -18.46
N ASP A 88 20.66 -5.12 -19.62
CA ASP A 88 21.26 -5.37 -20.94
C ASP A 88 22.43 -4.42 -21.25
N THR A 89 22.37 -3.17 -20.78
CA THR A 89 23.48 -2.21 -20.94
C THR A 89 24.71 -2.56 -20.10
N GLY A 90 24.61 -3.49 -19.15
CA GLY A 90 25.68 -3.79 -18.19
C GLY A 90 25.83 -2.74 -17.09
N TYR A 91 24.89 -1.79 -17.00
CA TYR A 91 24.91 -0.74 -15.99
C TYR A 91 24.68 -1.30 -14.58
N LEU A 92 23.72 -2.21 -14.41
CA LEU A 92 23.42 -2.82 -13.11
C LEU A 92 24.61 -3.55 -12.50
N ALA A 93 25.43 -4.22 -13.33
CA ALA A 93 26.67 -4.87 -12.90
C ALA A 93 27.67 -3.87 -12.30
N ARG A 94 27.80 -2.67 -12.89
CA ARG A 94 28.67 -1.60 -12.40
C ARG A 94 28.11 -0.94 -11.14
N ALA A 95 26.80 -0.70 -11.11
CA ALA A 95 26.11 -0.17 -9.93
C ALA A 95 26.28 -1.11 -8.72
N ALA A 96 26.09 -2.42 -8.92
CA ALA A 96 26.31 -3.44 -7.89
C ALA A 96 27.74 -3.40 -7.33
N PHE A 97 28.76 -3.22 -8.19
CA PHE A 97 30.15 -3.09 -7.76
C PHE A 97 30.41 -1.82 -6.92
N VAL A 98 29.84 -0.67 -7.31
CA VAL A 98 29.96 0.59 -6.54
C VAL A 98 29.29 0.46 -5.17
N VAL A 99 28.15 -0.23 -5.11
CA VAL A 99 27.34 -0.41 -3.91
C VAL A 99 27.88 -1.52 -2.98
N ASP A 100 28.65 -2.50 -3.51
CA ASP A 100 29.25 -3.59 -2.72
C ASP A 100 30.06 -3.05 -1.53
N ARG A 101 30.82 -1.97 -1.73
CA ARG A 101 31.60 -1.31 -0.67
C ARG A 101 30.73 -0.86 0.52
N TRP A 102 29.50 -0.45 0.26
CA TRP A 102 28.56 0.06 1.27
C TRP A 102 27.73 -1.05 1.91
N LEU A 103 27.39 -2.12 1.16
CA LEU A 103 26.57 -3.23 1.65
C LEU A 103 27.37 -4.29 2.41
N ARG A 104 28.64 -4.50 2.04
CA ARG A 104 29.51 -5.53 2.61
C ARG A 104 29.68 -5.43 4.14
N PRO A 105 29.82 -4.25 4.78
CA PRO A 105 29.87 -4.14 6.24
C PRO A 105 28.64 -4.71 6.96
N PHE A 106 27.49 -4.70 6.28
CA PHE A 106 26.22 -5.22 6.78
C PHE A 106 25.98 -6.69 6.39
N GLY A 107 26.95 -7.32 5.75
CA GLY A 107 26.91 -8.74 5.38
C GLY A 107 26.05 -9.05 4.16
N LEU A 108 25.77 -8.06 3.31
CA LEU A 108 25.07 -8.23 2.04
C LEU A 108 26.06 -8.10 0.86
N PRO A 109 26.00 -8.98 -0.16
CA PRO A 109 26.81 -8.85 -1.36
C PRO A 109 26.27 -7.74 -2.26
N GLY A 110 27.12 -7.16 -3.13
CA GLY A 110 26.73 -6.22 -4.17
C GLY A 110 25.59 -6.71 -5.07
N HIS A 111 25.48 -8.03 -5.30
CA HIS A 111 24.34 -8.64 -6.01
C HIS A 111 22.97 -8.33 -5.39
N SER A 112 22.92 -8.02 -4.08
CA SER A 112 21.68 -7.67 -3.36
C SER A 112 21.14 -6.31 -3.76
N PHE A 113 21.98 -5.45 -4.36
CA PHE A 113 21.60 -4.11 -4.74
C PHE A 113 20.41 -4.08 -5.71
N VAL A 114 20.45 -4.89 -6.78
CA VAL A 114 19.36 -4.94 -7.79
C VAL A 114 18.03 -5.40 -7.17
N PRO A 115 17.98 -6.51 -6.39
CA PRO A 115 16.80 -6.88 -5.63
C PRO A 115 16.25 -5.80 -4.69
N LEU A 116 17.12 -5.14 -3.92
CA LEU A 116 16.70 -4.11 -2.93
C LEU A 116 16.20 -2.85 -3.63
N LEU A 117 16.82 -2.44 -4.72
CA LEU A 117 16.34 -1.35 -5.56
C LEU A 117 14.96 -1.69 -6.14
N SER A 118 14.80 -2.88 -6.73
CA SER A 118 13.51 -3.32 -7.28
C SER A 118 12.41 -3.37 -6.20
N SER A 119 12.79 -3.67 -4.96
CA SER A 119 11.86 -3.68 -3.81
C SER A 119 11.27 -2.31 -3.46
N HIS A 120 11.93 -1.21 -3.84
CA HIS A 120 11.37 0.14 -3.69
C HIS A 120 10.20 0.42 -4.64
N ALA A 121 10.15 -0.26 -5.78
CA ALA A 121 8.95 -0.27 -6.59
C ALA A 121 7.95 -1.27 -6.02
N CYS A 122 8.34 -2.55 -5.93
CA CYS A 122 7.52 -3.59 -5.32
C CYS A 122 8.37 -4.72 -4.72
N ALA A 123 8.06 -5.14 -3.49
CA ALA A 123 8.81 -6.18 -2.79
C ALA A 123 8.71 -7.55 -3.48
N LEU A 124 7.61 -7.85 -4.19
CA LEU A 124 7.41 -9.14 -4.87
C LEU A 124 8.48 -9.41 -5.93
N PRO A 125 8.65 -8.56 -6.97
CA PRO A 125 9.69 -8.76 -7.97
C PRO A 125 11.10 -8.64 -7.39
N GLY A 126 11.31 -7.78 -6.38
CA GLY A 126 12.58 -7.67 -5.67
C GLY A 126 13.00 -8.98 -4.99
N ILE A 127 12.08 -9.65 -4.29
CA ILE A 127 12.33 -10.96 -3.67
C ILE A 127 12.62 -12.02 -4.73
N MET A 128 11.90 -12.03 -5.84
CA MET A 128 12.16 -12.98 -6.94
C MET A 128 13.52 -12.74 -7.61
N ALA A 129 13.98 -11.49 -7.70
CA ALA A 129 15.29 -11.14 -8.25
C ALA A 129 16.46 -11.63 -7.38
N CYS A 130 16.22 -11.95 -6.10
CA CYS A 130 17.24 -12.52 -5.22
C CYS A 130 17.80 -13.87 -5.70
N ARG A 131 17.16 -14.54 -6.66
CA ARG A 131 17.67 -15.77 -7.29
C ARG A 131 19.05 -15.61 -7.92
N GLY A 132 19.40 -14.39 -8.34
CA GLY A 132 20.73 -14.07 -8.87
C GLY A 132 21.85 -14.07 -7.82
N ILE A 133 21.53 -14.16 -6.53
CA ILE A 133 22.52 -14.20 -5.44
C ILE A 133 23.01 -15.65 -5.27
N PRO A 134 24.31 -15.94 -5.50
CA PRO A 134 24.83 -17.31 -5.51
C PRO A 134 24.79 -18.00 -4.14
N ASP A 135 25.16 -17.28 -3.07
CA ASP A 135 25.18 -17.83 -1.72
C ASP A 135 23.77 -17.84 -1.10
N ARG A 136 23.37 -19.00 -0.58
CA ARG A 136 22.02 -19.18 -0.02
C ARG A 136 21.77 -18.33 1.23
N ARG A 137 22.78 -18.08 2.07
CA ARG A 137 22.62 -17.31 3.32
C ARG A 137 22.51 -15.82 3.00
N GLU A 138 23.31 -15.32 2.07
CA GLU A 138 23.22 -13.95 1.56
C GLU A 138 21.90 -13.70 0.83
N ARG A 139 21.48 -14.67 0.00
CA ARG A 139 20.18 -14.63 -0.67
C ARG A 139 19.04 -14.52 0.33
N LEU A 140 19.05 -15.37 1.34
CA LEU A 140 18.02 -15.36 2.37
C LEU A 140 18.03 -14.06 3.18
N ALA A 141 19.21 -13.54 3.55
CA ALA A 141 19.30 -12.25 4.24
C ALA A 141 18.71 -11.11 3.40
N THR A 142 18.96 -11.12 2.09
CA THR A 142 18.40 -10.11 1.16
C THR A 142 16.88 -10.23 1.06
N ILE A 143 16.35 -11.45 0.95
CA ILE A 143 14.90 -11.69 0.93
C ILE A 143 14.23 -11.19 2.22
N LEU A 144 14.84 -11.46 3.38
CA LEU A 144 14.30 -11.03 4.68
C LEU A 144 14.29 -9.50 4.85
N VAL A 145 15.22 -8.80 4.21
CA VAL A 145 15.39 -7.35 4.34
C VAL A 145 14.63 -6.56 3.27
N ALA A 146 14.35 -7.19 2.12
CA ALA A 146 13.69 -6.53 0.98
C ALA A 146 12.40 -5.75 1.35
N PRO A 147 11.49 -6.23 2.22
CA PRO A 147 10.27 -5.49 2.59
C PRO A 147 10.47 -4.28 3.52
N PHE A 148 11.68 -4.03 4.01
CA PHE A 148 12.01 -2.76 4.67
C PHE A 148 12.18 -1.62 3.68
N MET A 149 12.44 -1.93 2.40
CA MET A 149 12.46 -0.94 1.34
C MET A 149 11.04 -0.41 1.16
N THR A 150 10.88 0.92 1.14
CA THR A 150 9.57 1.56 0.96
C THR A 150 9.09 1.31 -0.47
N CYS A 151 8.05 0.48 -0.62
CA CYS A 151 7.40 0.22 -1.89
C CYS A 151 6.38 1.30 -2.26
N SER A 152 6.01 1.41 -3.54
CA SER A 152 5.02 2.37 -4.06
C SER A 152 3.70 2.37 -3.28
N ALA A 153 3.22 1.20 -2.87
CA ALA A 153 1.96 1.06 -2.14
C ALA A 153 1.94 1.70 -0.74
N ARG A 154 3.10 2.13 -0.19
CA ARG A 154 3.17 2.85 1.10
C ARG A 154 3.02 4.36 0.94
N LEU A 155 3.23 4.89 -0.26
CA LEU A 155 3.28 6.33 -0.49
C LEU A 155 1.96 7.05 -0.20
N PRO A 156 0.77 6.49 -0.53
CA PRO A 156 -0.49 7.13 -0.17
C PRO A 156 -0.65 7.30 1.35
N VAL A 157 -0.26 6.29 2.14
CA VAL A 157 -0.31 6.36 3.61
C VAL A 157 0.67 7.37 4.16
N TYR A 158 1.90 7.43 3.61
CA TYR A 158 2.87 8.45 4.02
C TYR A 158 2.35 9.85 3.69
N ALA A 159 1.85 10.08 2.48
CA ALA A 159 1.32 11.36 2.06
C ALA A 159 0.14 11.80 2.93
N LEU A 160 -0.79 10.88 3.26
CA LEU A 160 -1.91 11.13 4.16
C LEU A 160 -1.42 11.55 5.55
N LEU A 161 -0.58 10.72 6.19
CA LEU A 161 -0.14 10.95 7.55
C LEU A 161 0.76 12.19 7.68
N THR A 162 1.66 12.44 6.71
CA THR A 162 2.48 13.66 6.71
C THR A 162 1.65 14.90 6.40
N GLY A 163 0.62 14.77 5.56
CA GLY A 163 -0.35 15.83 5.30
C GLY A 163 -1.13 16.22 6.56
N ILE A 164 -1.61 15.23 7.31
CA ILE A 164 -2.31 15.46 8.59
C ILE A 164 -1.37 16.06 9.65
N LEU A 165 -0.14 15.54 9.78
CA LEU A 165 0.83 16.01 10.78
C LEU A 165 1.31 17.45 10.54
N PHE A 166 1.41 17.86 9.27
CA PHE A 166 2.05 19.11 8.87
C PHE A 166 1.20 19.90 7.87
N ALA A 167 -0.12 19.98 8.12
CA ALA A 167 -1.07 20.67 7.26
C ALA A 167 -0.64 22.11 6.92
N GLU A 168 -0.10 22.85 7.89
CA GLU A 168 0.33 24.24 7.70
C GLU A 168 1.75 24.39 7.12
N SER A 169 2.53 23.31 7.03
CA SER A 169 3.96 23.39 6.67
C SER A 169 4.40 22.30 5.69
N PRO A 170 4.18 22.52 4.37
CA PRO A 170 4.57 21.56 3.33
C PRO A 170 6.03 21.14 3.39
N SER A 171 6.94 22.04 3.78
CA SER A 171 8.37 21.74 3.91
C SER A 171 8.66 20.67 4.99
N LYS A 172 7.97 20.72 6.13
CA LYS A 172 8.08 19.71 7.18
C LYS A 172 7.43 18.39 6.76
N ALA A 173 6.32 18.45 6.04
CA ALA A 173 5.68 17.27 5.45
C ALA A 173 6.65 16.52 4.51
N THR A 174 7.31 17.25 3.60
CA THR A 174 8.33 16.68 2.71
C THR A 174 9.51 16.10 3.48
N LEU A 175 10.00 16.79 4.52
CA LEU A 175 11.10 16.29 5.35
C LEU A 175 10.72 14.98 6.07
N ALA A 176 9.50 14.91 6.63
CA ALA A 176 9.00 13.70 7.27
C ALA A 176 8.85 12.55 6.27
N PHE A 177 8.37 12.83 5.06
CA PHE A 177 8.26 11.85 3.97
C PHE A 177 9.63 11.29 3.57
N ILE A 178 10.64 12.15 3.39
CA ILE A 178 12.03 11.73 3.15
C ILE A 178 12.57 10.93 4.34
N GLY A 179 12.24 11.34 5.56
CA GLY A 179 12.56 10.63 6.79
C GLY A 179 12.03 9.19 6.82
N CYS A 180 10.84 8.95 6.27
CA CYS A 180 10.27 7.61 6.16
C CYS A 180 11.11 6.69 5.26
N TYR A 181 11.59 7.21 4.13
CA TYR A 181 12.50 6.47 3.25
C TYR A 181 13.84 6.17 3.92
N ALA A 182 14.41 7.16 4.59
CA ALA A 182 15.66 7.01 5.32
C ALA A 182 15.52 5.99 6.46
N LEU A 183 14.42 6.03 7.21
CA LEU A 183 14.12 5.10 8.30
C LEU A 183 13.97 3.66 7.78
N GLY A 184 13.24 3.45 6.67
CA GLY A 184 13.10 2.13 6.06
C GLY A 184 14.44 1.57 5.58
N LEU A 185 15.25 2.38 4.89
CA LEU A 185 16.60 1.99 4.45
C LEU A 185 17.49 1.63 5.64
N PHE A 186 17.51 2.48 6.67
CA PHE A 186 18.28 2.26 7.88
C PHE A 186 17.85 0.98 8.62
N ALA A 187 16.55 0.79 8.81
CA ALA A 187 16.00 -0.41 9.45
C ALA A 187 16.32 -1.68 8.66
N GLY A 188 16.28 -1.62 7.33
CA GLY A 188 16.66 -2.73 6.47
C GLY A 188 18.14 -3.11 6.62
N VAL A 189 19.02 -2.11 6.55
CA VAL A 189 20.47 -2.30 6.70
C VAL A 189 20.83 -2.82 8.10
N LEU A 190 20.21 -2.27 9.15
CA LEU A 190 20.38 -2.75 10.52
C LEU A 190 19.86 -4.17 10.71
N SER A 191 18.69 -4.48 10.15
CA SER A 191 18.11 -5.83 10.18
C SER A 191 18.99 -6.84 9.43
N ALA A 192 19.61 -6.44 8.32
CA ALA A 192 20.58 -7.26 7.60
C ALA A 192 21.78 -7.62 8.49
N LEU A 193 22.33 -6.61 9.19
CA LEU A 193 23.45 -6.79 10.11
C LEU A 193 23.08 -7.76 11.25
N VAL A 194 21.90 -7.57 11.86
CA VAL A 194 21.39 -8.45 12.92
C VAL A 194 21.22 -9.87 12.39
N ALA A 195 20.54 -10.05 11.26
CA ALA A 195 20.31 -11.36 10.65
C ALA A 195 21.63 -12.08 10.31
N ARG A 196 22.62 -11.36 9.76
CA ARG A 196 23.92 -11.93 9.38
C ARG A 196 24.82 -12.26 10.56
N ARG A 197 24.69 -11.56 11.69
CA ARG A 197 25.43 -11.88 12.93
C ARG A 197 24.78 -12.99 13.76
N THR A 198 23.46 -13.09 13.74
CA THR A 198 22.70 -14.01 14.59
C THR A 198 22.32 -15.30 13.86
N ILE A 199 21.36 -15.22 12.93
CA ILE A 199 20.67 -16.37 12.33
C ILE A 199 21.45 -16.92 11.12
N LEU A 200 22.05 -16.05 10.30
CA LEU A 200 22.64 -16.37 8.99
C LEU A 200 24.15 -16.12 8.96
N ARG A 201 24.85 -16.65 9.98
CA ARG A 201 26.30 -16.48 10.16
C ARG A 201 27.09 -16.86 8.91
N GLY A 202 28.02 -16.02 8.49
CA GLY A 202 28.90 -16.27 7.35
C GLY A 202 29.56 -14.98 6.87
N LYS A 203 30.77 -15.07 6.32
CA LYS A 203 31.46 -13.93 5.70
C LYS A 203 30.88 -13.69 4.31
N SER A 204 30.60 -12.43 3.96
CA SER A 204 30.29 -12.10 2.57
C SER A 204 31.51 -12.22 1.69
N ARG A 205 31.37 -12.98 0.60
CA ARG A 205 32.46 -13.19 -0.36
C ARG A 205 32.60 -11.93 -1.22
N PRO A 206 33.83 -11.47 -1.52
CA PRO A 206 34.04 -10.38 -2.45
C PRO A 206 33.41 -10.72 -3.79
N MET A 207 32.66 -9.78 -4.36
CA MET A 207 32.12 -9.91 -5.71
C MET A 207 33.26 -9.80 -6.72
N ALA A 208 33.76 -10.94 -7.20
CA ALA A 208 34.61 -10.99 -8.38
C ALA A 208 33.70 -11.06 -9.61
N LEU A 209 33.46 -9.91 -10.24
CA LEU A 209 32.67 -9.84 -11.46
C LEU A 209 33.55 -9.37 -12.61
N GLU A 210 33.66 -10.19 -13.66
CA GLU A 210 34.16 -9.72 -14.96
C GLU A 210 33.19 -8.65 -15.48
N LEU A 211 33.64 -7.41 -15.54
CA LEU A 211 32.82 -6.27 -15.94
C LEU A 211 32.34 -6.47 -17.38
N PRO A 212 31.03 -6.61 -17.63
CA PRO A 212 30.53 -6.79 -18.98
C PRO A 212 30.79 -5.54 -19.83
N THR A 213 31.07 -5.76 -21.11
CA THR A 213 31.17 -4.71 -22.11
C THR A 213 29.81 -4.02 -22.26
N TYR A 214 29.80 -2.70 -22.46
CA TYR A 214 28.56 -1.97 -22.77
C TYR A 214 27.94 -2.53 -24.04
N LYS A 215 26.69 -2.96 -23.95
CA LYS A 215 25.89 -3.39 -25.10
C LYS A 215 24.73 -2.42 -25.30
N ARG A 216 24.26 -2.31 -26.54
CA ARG A 216 23.01 -1.58 -26.83
C ARG A 216 21.84 -2.41 -26.28
N PRO A 217 20.89 -1.81 -25.55
CA PRO A 217 19.79 -2.56 -24.96
C PRO A 217 18.89 -3.13 -26.06
N SER A 218 18.41 -4.36 -25.87
CA SER A 218 17.48 -5.00 -26.80
C SER A 218 16.05 -4.75 -26.34
N LEU A 219 15.32 -3.89 -27.06
CA LEU A 219 13.90 -3.65 -26.79
C LEU A 219 13.07 -4.94 -26.83
N ARG A 220 13.44 -5.88 -27.71
CA ARG A 220 12.78 -7.18 -27.83
C ARG A 220 12.96 -8.02 -26.56
N THR A 221 14.19 -8.07 -26.03
CA THR A 221 14.48 -8.81 -24.80
C THR A 221 13.71 -8.23 -23.63
N ALA A 222 13.69 -6.89 -23.53
CA ALA A 222 12.97 -6.19 -22.48
C ALA A 222 11.45 -6.42 -22.54
N LEU A 223 10.85 -6.41 -23.73
CA LEU A 223 9.42 -6.71 -23.91
C LEU A 223 9.08 -8.16 -23.52
N ILE A 224 9.90 -9.13 -23.92
CA ILE A 224 9.70 -10.55 -23.57
C ILE A 224 9.82 -10.74 -22.05
N ALA A 225 10.87 -10.19 -21.45
CA ALA A 225 11.07 -10.25 -20.00
C ALA A 225 9.90 -9.60 -19.25
N THR A 226 9.40 -8.47 -19.75
CA THR A 226 8.24 -7.78 -19.19
C THR A 226 6.99 -8.64 -19.26
N TRP A 227 6.71 -9.26 -20.42
CA TRP A 227 5.57 -10.13 -20.64
C TRP A 227 5.58 -11.36 -19.72
N ASP A 228 6.72 -12.03 -19.60
CA ASP A 228 6.88 -13.18 -18.71
C ASP A 228 6.58 -12.80 -17.25
N ARG A 229 7.05 -11.63 -16.81
CA ARG A 229 6.81 -11.13 -15.46
C ARG A 229 5.37 -10.72 -15.24
N ALA A 230 4.74 -10.09 -16.23
CA ALA A 230 3.32 -9.73 -16.22
C ALA A 230 2.43 -10.98 -16.04
N ILE A 231 2.66 -12.03 -16.83
CA ILE A 231 1.89 -13.29 -16.72
C ILE A 231 2.10 -13.94 -15.35
N VAL A 232 3.34 -13.97 -14.86
CA VAL A 232 3.64 -14.53 -13.54
C VAL A 232 2.90 -13.76 -12.44
N PHE A 233 2.84 -12.44 -12.53
CA PHE A 233 2.08 -11.61 -11.59
C PHE A 233 0.59 -11.95 -11.64
N VAL A 234 -0.05 -11.88 -12.82
CA VAL A 234 -1.49 -12.13 -12.97
C VAL A 234 -1.88 -13.53 -12.48
N ARG A 235 -1.12 -14.57 -12.86
CA ARG A 235 -1.46 -15.96 -12.51
C ARG A 235 -1.14 -16.36 -11.08
N LYS A 236 -0.09 -15.80 -10.47
CA LYS A 236 0.37 -16.24 -9.14
C LYS A 236 0.04 -15.25 -8.03
N ALA A 237 0.27 -13.96 -8.26
CA ALA A 237 -0.07 -12.93 -7.28
C ALA A 237 -1.54 -12.55 -7.41
N GLY A 238 -2.04 -12.38 -8.64
CA GLY A 238 -3.39 -11.91 -8.89
C GLY A 238 -4.49 -12.80 -8.31
N THR A 239 -4.37 -14.13 -8.46
CA THR A 239 -5.33 -15.08 -7.87
C THR A 239 -5.40 -14.96 -6.34
N ASN A 240 -4.26 -14.77 -5.67
CA ASN A 240 -4.23 -14.60 -4.22
C ASN A 240 -4.82 -13.26 -3.80
N ILE A 241 -4.50 -12.18 -4.54
CA ILE A 241 -5.05 -10.83 -4.28
C ILE A 241 -6.57 -10.86 -4.44
N LEU A 242 -7.09 -11.40 -5.56
CA LEU A 242 -8.52 -11.52 -5.79
C LEU A 242 -9.23 -12.29 -4.68
N ALA A 243 -8.68 -13.44 -4.26
CA ALA A 243 -9.25 -14.22 -3.16
C ALA A 243 -9.33 -13.42 -1.86
N ILE A 244 -8.27 -12.65 -1.54
CA ILE A 244 -8.24 -11.77 -0.38
C ILE A 244 -9.25 -10.63 -0.52
N CYS A 245 -9.37 -9.99 -1.68
CA CYS A 245 -10.35 -8.92 -1.95
C CYS A 245 -11.78 -9.43 -1.76
N VAL A 246 -12.11 -10.62 -2.28
CA VAL A 246 -13.43 -11.24 -2.09
C VAL A 246 -13.72 -11.51 -0.61
N ILE A 247 -12.75 -12.05 0.13
CA ILE A 247 -12.89 -12.30 1.58
C ILE A 247 -13.08 -10.98 2.34
N LEU A 248 -12.27 -9.96 2.04
CA LEU A 248 -12.38 -8.66 2.69
C LEU A 248 -13.68 -7.95 2.38
N TRP A 249 -14.15 -8.02 1.14
CA TRP A 249 -15.46 -7.51 0.74
C TRP A 249 -16.55 -8.17 1.59
N TRP A 250 -16.54 -9.50 1.67
CA TRP A 250 -17.54 -10.23 2.45
C TRP A 250 -17.49 -9.86 3.94
N LEU A 251 -16.29 -9.78 4.52
CA LEU A 251 -16.09 -9.35 5.91
C LEU A 251 -16.51 -7.90 6.14
N GLY A 252 -16.38 -7.04 5.14
CA GLY A 252 -16.73 -5.62 5.21
C GLY A 252 -18.21 -5.33 4.95
N ALA A 253 -18.89 -6.18 4.19
CA ALA A 253 -20.28 -6.01 3.78
C ALA A 253 -21.28 -6.71 4.71
N TYR A 254 -20.86 -7.75 5.44
CA TYR A 254 -21.73 -8.55 6.29
C TYR A 254 -21.36 -8.48 7.77
N PRO A 255 -22.34 -8.66 8.70
CA PRO A 255 -23.77 -8.80 8.44
C PRO A 255 -24.42 -7.49 7.97
N LYS A 256 -25.44 -7.58 7.10
CA LYS A 256 -26.28 -6.41 6.76
C LYS A 256 -27.08 -6.04 8.01
N VAL A 257 -26.88 -4.82 8.50
CA VAL A 257 -27.58 -4.26 9.66
C VAL A 257 -28.61 -3.24 9.20
N GLU A 258 -29.67 -3.07 9.99
CA GLU A 258 -30.66 -2.05 9.72
C GLU A 258 -30.04 -0.64 9.84
N PRO A 259 -30.50 0.33 9.02
CA PRO A 259 -30.08 1.71 9.14
C PRO A 259 -30.31 2.26 10.55
N PRO A 260 -29.40 3.08 11.08
CA PRO A 260 -29.61 3.72 12.37
C PRO A 260 -30.77 4.72 12.32
N ALA A 261 -31.41 4.97 13.45
CA ALA A 261 -32.57 5.87 13.55
C ALA A 261 -32.31 7.27 12.95
N GLU A 262 -31.08 7.79 13.09
CA GLU A 262 -30.69 9.08 12.50
C GLU A 262 -30.76 9.08 10.96
N ALA A 263 -30.29 8.01 10.32
CA ALA A 263 -30.39 7.85 8.87
C ALA A 263 -31.84 7.65 8.42
N MET A 264 -32.64 6.92 9.20
CA MET A 264 -34.08 6.76 8.92
C MET A 264 -34.82 8.09 8.97
N VAL A 265 -34.50 8.97 9.94
CA VAL A 265 -35.08 10.32 10.03
C VAL A 265 -34.72 11.16 8.81
N LEU A 266 -33.48 11.07 8.31
CA LEU A 266 -33.07 11.77 7.09
C LEU A 266 -33.78 11.24 5.85
N HIS A 267 -33.91 9.92 5.71
CA HIS A 267 -34.71 9.31 4.65
C HIS A 267 -36.16 9.79 4.70
N GLN A 268 -36.75 9.87 5.91
CA GLN A 268 -38.09 10.38 6.07
C GLN A 268 -38.20 11.85 5.64
N LYS A 269 -37.23 12.71 6.01
CA LYS A 269 -37.18 14.11 5.55
C LYS A 269 -37.13 14.22 4.03
N VAL A 270 -36.35 13.37 3.37
CA VAL A 270 -36.26 13.32 1.90
C VAL A 270 -37.62 12.95 1.30
N VAL A 271 -38.27 11.90 1.82
CA VAL A 271 -39.59 11.45 1.38
C VAL A 271 -40.63 12.54 1.59
N ASP A 272 -40.73 13.12 2.78
CA ASP A 272 -41.70 14.18 3.11
C ASP A 272 -41.52 15.42 2.22
N ARG A 273 -40.26 15.81 1.99
CA ARG A 273 -39.92 16.97 1.15
C ARG A 273 -40.28 16.72 -0.31
N MET A 274 -40.01 15.53 -0.85
CA MET A 274 -40.37 15.16 -2.22
C MET A 274 -41.89 14.93 -2.38
N GLN A 275 -42.55 14.41 -1.36
CA GLN A 275 -44.01 14.22 -1.34
C GLN A 275 -44.76 15.55 -1.50
N ALA A 276 -44.25 16.65 -0.94
CA ALA A 276 -44.85 17.98 -1.10
C ALA A 276 -44.91 18.48 -2.57
N TRP A 277 -44.12 17.88 -3.45
CA TRP A 277 -44.05 18.20 -4.88
C TRP A 277 -44.62 17.08 -5.77
N THR A 278 -45.03 15.96 -5.19
CA THR A 278 -45.58 14.84 -5.95
C THR A 278 -46.97 15.22 -6.46
N GLY A 279 -47.17 15.19 -7.79
CA GLY A 279 -48.43 15.57 -8.43
C GLY A 279 -48.55 17.04 -8.84
N ARG A 280 -47.46 17.83 -8.75
CA ARG A 280 -47.38 19.15 -9.39
C ARG A 280 -46.82 19.01 -10.81
N ASP A 281 -47.32 19.83 -11.74
CA ASP A 281 -46.79 19.89 -13.12
C ASP A 281 -45.42 20.60 -13.20
N GLU A 282 -45.06 21.35 -12.15
CA GLU A 282 -43.81 22.09 -12.06
C GLU A 282 -42.71 21.24 -11.43
N ALA A 283 -41.51 21.29 -12.02
CA ALA A 283 -40.32 20.68 -11.44
C ALA A 283 -39.98 21.32 -10.07
N PRO A 284 -39.48 20.54 -9.09
CA PRO A 284 -39.01 21.10 -7.84
C PRO A 284 -37.94 22.16 -8.07
N PRO A 285 -37.99 23.30 -7.38
CA PRO A 285 -36.97 24.32 -7.51
C PRO A 285 -35.61 23.80 -7.00
N GLN A 286 -34.53 24.40 -7.50
CA GLN A 286 -33.15 23.89 -7.31
C GLN A 286 -32.73 23.83 -5.84
N ASP A 287 -33.27 24.69 -4.98
CA ASP A 287 -33.06 24.68 -3.54
C ASP A 287 -33.60 23.39 -2.90
N VAL A 288 -34.79 22.95 -3.31
CA VAL A 288 -35.39 21.70 -2.83
C VAL A 288 -34.54 20.50 -3.25
N LEU A 289 -34.08 20.47 -4.50
CA LEU A 289 -33.19 19.41 -5.00
C LEU A 289 -31.88 19.37 -4.22
N ARG A 290 -31.30 20.53 -3.91
CA ARG A 290 -30.06 20.63 -3.14
C ARG A 290 -30.24 20.16 -1.70
N ASP A 291 -31.35 20.50 -1.05
CA ASP A 291 -31.67 20.03 0.31
C ASP A 291 -31.84 18.49 0.33
N VAL A 292 -32.56 17.95 -0.65
CA VAL A 292 -32.79 16.51 -0.79
C VAL A 292 -31.47 15.77 -1.03
N GLU A 293 -30.65 16.26 -1.95
CA GLU A 293 -29.33 15.69 -2.24
C GLU A 293 -28.44 15.73 -0.99
N ALA A 294 -28.41 16.86 -0.26
CA ALA A 294 -27.64 16.99 0.97
C ALA A 294 -28.08 15.99 2.05
N TRP A 295 -29.38 15.81 2.26
CA TRP A 295 -29.90 14.84 3.24
C TRP A 295 -29.68 13.39 2.80
N GLN A 296 -29.80 13.09 1.50
CA GLN A 296 -29.51 11.76 0.95
C GLN A 296 -28.05 11.40 1.15
N VAL A 297 -27.13 12.30 0.76
CA VAL A 297 -25.69 12.10 0.97
C VAL A 297 -25.41 11.92 2.46
N GLN A 298 -25.97 12.76 3.34
CA GLN A 298 -25.77 12.63 4.78
C GLN A 298 -26.30 11.28 5.32
N ALA A 299 -27.47 10.82 4.87
CA ALA A 299 -28.03 9.53 5.28
C ALA A 299 -27.14 8.36 4.84
N GLN A 300 -26.70 8.36 3.58
CA GLN A 300 -25.77 7.36 3.04
C GLN A 300 -24.45 7.32 3.82
N ARG A 301 -23.92 8.48 4.22
CA ARG A 301 -22.69 8.54 5.04
C ARG A 301 -22.86 7.85 6.39
N ILE A 302 -23.96 8.15 7.08
CA ILE A 302 -24.27 7.57 8.39
C ILE A 302 -24.49 6.05 8.27
N GLU A 303 -25.22 5.61 7.23
CA GLU A 303 -25.46 4.19 6.97
C GLU A 303 -24.19 3.43 6.63
N ALA A 304 -23.35 3.96 5.76
CA ALA A 304 -22.08 3.33 5.38
C ALA A 304 -21.14 3.19 6.60
N ALA A 305 -21.02 4.24 7.41
CA ALA A 305 -20.23 4.20 8.64
C ALA A 305 -20.79 3.18 9.64
N HIS A 306 -22.12 3.14 9.82
CA HIS A 306 -22.80 2.20 10.71
C HIS A 306 -22.65 0.75 10.22
N ALA A 307 -22.89 0.48 8.95
CA ALA A 307 -22.71 -0.84 8.34
C ALA A 307 -21.26 -1.32 8.50
N LYS A 308 -20.28 -0.46 8.23
CA LYS A 308 -18.87 -0.81 8.37
C LYS A 308 -18.50 -1.12 9.83
N LYS A 309 -19.02 -0.34 10.78
CA LYS A 309 -18.80 -0.54 12.22
C LYS A 309 -19.32 -1.91 12.70
N HIS A 310 -20.47 -2.34 12.21
CA HIS A 310 -21.11 -3.59 12.63
C HIS A 310 -20.76 -4.81 11.76
N SER A 311 -20.06 -4.60 10.64
CA SER A 311 -19.53 -5.66 9.80
C SER A 311 -18.54 -6.59 10.55
N PHE A 312 -18.27 -7.78 10.01
CA PHE A 312 -17.30 -8.70 10.58
C PHE A 312 -15.91 -8.10 10.68
N ILE A 313 -15.51 -7.26 9.71
CA ILE A 313 -14.23 -6.55 9.78
C ILE A 313 -14.26 -5.46 10.85
N GLY A 314 -15.42 -4.81 11.03
CA GLY A 314 -15.77 -3.94 12.15
C GLY A 314 -15.52 -4.59 13.51
N GLN A 315 -16.12 -5.76 13.70
CA GLN A 315 -16.01 -6.58 14.91
C GLN A 315 -14.58 -7.06 15.14
N LEU A 316 -13.89 -7.52 14.09
CA LEU A 316 -12.49 -7.93 14.19
C LEU A 316 -11.59 -6.76 14.62
N GLY A 317 -11.86 -5.56 14.10
CA GLY A 317 -11.18 -4.33 14.51
C GLY A 317 -11.23 -4.10 16.01
N ARG A 318 -12.41 -4.26 16.63
CA ARG A 318 -12.60 -4.12 18.08
C ARG A 318 -11.93 -5.24 18.89
N ILE A 319 -11.89 -6.46 18.35
CA ILE A 319 -11.18 -7.58 18.98
C ILE A 319 -9.66 -7.31 19.00
N VAL A 320 -9.15 -6.68 17.94
CA VAL A 320 -7.73 -6.40 17.73
C VAL A 320 -7.30 -5.08 18.38
N GLU A 321 -8.23 -4.14 18.59
CA GLU A 321 -8.00 -2.82 19.20
C GLU A 321 -7.16 -2.86 20.49
N PRO A 322 -7.38 -3.76 21.47
CA PRO A 322 -6.57 -3.79 22.70
C PRO A 322 -5.08 -3.97 22.44
N VAL A 323 -4.71 -4.62 21.33
CA VAL A 323 -3.31 -4.79 20.91
C VAL A 323 -2.77 -3.49 20.32
N PHE A 324 -3.56 -2.70 19.61
CA PHE A 324 -3.10 -1.45 18.97
C PHE A 324 -3.37 -0.19 19.78
N ARG A 325 -4.16 -0.27 20.85
CA ARG A 325 -4.42 0.83 21.78
C ARG A 325 -3.14 1.42 22.41
N PRO A 326 -2.10 0.63 22.78
CA PRO A 326 -0.84 1.18 23.29
C PRO A 326 -0.04 2.01 22.29
N ILE A 327 -0.34 1.93 21.00
CA ILE A 327 0.24 2.79 19.96
C ILE A 327 -0.72 3.91 19.52
N GLY A 328 -1.81 4.11 20.27
CA GLY A 328 -2.77 5.19 20.05
C GLY A 328 -3.83 4.93 18.99
N CYS A 329 -3.96 3.71 18.49
CA CYS A 329 -5.01 3.34 17.53
C CYS A 329 -6.31 2.98 18.25
N ASP A 330 -7.42 3.50 17.75
CA ASP A 330 -8.76 3.06 18.11
C ASP A 330 -9.23 1.93 17.19
N TRP A 331 -10.50 1.51 17.30
CA TRP A 331 -11.06 0.49 16.42
C TRP A 331 -11.01 0.91 14.94
N GLN A 332 -11.21 2.19 14.59
CA GLN A 332 -11.20 2.68 13.21
C GLN A 332 -9.81 2.47 12.59
N LEU A 333 -8.77 2.94 13.28
CA LEU A 333 -7.38 2.75 12.85
C LEU A 333 -6.95 1.29 12.87
N SER A 334 -7.44 0.52 13.83
CA SER A 334 -7.14 -0.92 13.92
C SER A 334 -7.69 -1.68 12.72
N ILE A 335 -8.89 -1.34 12.25
CA ILE A 335 -9.44 -1.87 10.99
C ILE A 335 -8.61 -1.42 9.82
N GLY A 336 -8.27 -0.13 9.72
CA GLY A 336 -7.42 0.39 8.65
C GLY A 336 -6.09 -0.35 8.57
N VAL A 337 -5.42 -0.56 9.69
CA VAL A 337 -4.17 -1.33 9.77
C VAL A 337 -4.39 -2.79 9.35
N LEU A 338 -5.49 -3.40 9.78
CA LEU A 338 -5.80 -4.79 9.46
C LEU A 338 -6.14 -4.99 7.97
N THR A 339 -6.98 -4.14 7.38
CA THR A 339 -7.28 -4.16 5.94
C THR A 339 -6.03 -3.87 5.12
N SER A 340 -5.12 -3.05 5.64
CA SER A 340 -3.83 -2.79 4.99
C SER A 340 -2.93 -4.02 4.86
N PHE A 341 -3.08 -5.06 5.70
CA PHE A 341 -2.29 -6.29 5.55
C PHE A 341 -2.63 -7.06 4.27
N ALA A 342 -3.89 -6.97 3.84
CA ALA A 342 -4.38 -7.58 2.63
C ALA A 342 -3.90 -6.80 1.39
N ALA A 343 -4.10 -5.49 1.39
CA ALA A 343 -3.61 -4.57 0.37
C ALA A 343 -3.33 -3.21 1.02
N ARG A 344 -2.10 -2.70 0.87
CA ARG A 344 -1.62 -1.54 1.67
C ARG A 344 -2.28 -0.24 1.26
N GLU A 345 -2.63 -0.08 -0.02
CA GLU A 345 -3.37 1.07 -0.52
C GLU A 345 -4.79 1.18 0.05
N VAL A 346 -5.35 0.07 0.58
CA VAL A 346 -6.72 0.03 1.09
C VAL A 346 -6.87 0.76 2.44
N PHE A 347 -5.78 1.22 3.07
CA PHE A 347 -5.87 2.06 4.26
C PHE A 347 -6.71 3.31 4.02
N GLY A 348 -6.41 4.05 2.94
CA GLY A 348 -7.06 5.32 2.62
C GLY A 348 -8.54 5.13 2.33
N SER A 349 -8.88 4.16 1.48
CA SER A 349 -10.28 3.84 1.15
C SER A 349 -11.05 3.27 2.34
N THR A 350 -10.42 2.46 3.21
CA THR A 350 -11.07 2.01 4.45
C THR A 350 -11.41 3.18 5.35
N MET A 351 -10.48 4.14 5.50
CA MET A 351 -10.74 5.33 6.31
C MET A 351 -11.77 6.26 5.67
N ALA A 352 -11.74 6.42 4.35
CA ALA A 352 -12.73 7.18 3.61
C ALA A 352 -14.15 6.61 3.81
N VAL A 353 -14.31 5.29 3.76
CA VAL A 353 -15.62 4.64 3.98
C VAL A 353 -16.10 4.85 5.41
N ILE A 354 -15.20 4.72 6.40
CA ILE A 354 -15.56 4.87 7.81
C ILE A 354 -15.98 6.31 8.14
N VAL A 355 -15.30 7.30 7.55
CA VAL A 355 -15.47 8.72 7.91
C VAL A 355 -16.48 9.43 7.02
N SER A 356 -16.43 9.15 5.72
CA SER A 356 -17.17 9.88 4.69
C SER A 356 -18.16 9.01 3.93
N GLY A 357 -18.26 7.71 4.23
CA GLY A 357 -19.17 6.78 3.55
C GLY A 357 -18.85 6.52 2.08
N THR A 358 -17.71 7.00 1.57
CA THR A 358 -17.27 6.85 0.19
C THR A 358 -15.96 6.09 0.12
N GLU A 359 -15.73 5.36 -0.98
CA GLU A 359 -14.44 4.69 -1.22
C GLU A 359 -13.39 5.61 -1.87
N ASP A 360 -13.82 6.74 -2.43
CA ASP A 360 -12.96 7.69 -3.12
C ASP A 360 -12.12 8.51 -2.13
N PHE A 361 -10.89 8.05 -1.91
CA PHE A 361 -9.89 8.70 -1.06
C PHE A 361 -9.12 9.84 -1.76
N GLU A 362 -9.25 9.96 -3.09
CA GLU A 362 -8.49 10.94 -3.86
C GLU A 362 -9.11 12.34 -3.77
N GLU A 363 -10.41 12.41 -3.48
CA GLU A 363 -11.11 13.67 -3.27
C GLU A 363 -10.57 14.45 -2.06
N THR A 364 -10.28 15.74 -2.26
CA THR A 364 -9.70 16.60 -1.20
C THR A 364 -10.63 16.71 0.01
N SER A 365 -11.95 16.79 -0.24
CA SER A 365 -12.97 16.87 0.80
C SER A 365 -12.95 15.64 1.73
N VAL A 366 -12.63 14.46 1.19
CA VAL A 366 -12.54 13.20 1.95
C VAL A 366 -11.29 13.17 2.80
N ARG A 367 -10.15 13.68 2.31
CA ARG A 367 -8.91 13.76 3.10
C ARG A 367 -9.05 14.69 4.30
N ASP A 368 -9.73 15.82 4.12
CA ASP A 368 -10.04 16.75 5.20
C ASP A 368 -11.01 16.15 6.23
N ALA A 369 -11.99 15.37 5.76
CA ALA A 369 -12.87 14.61 6.65
C ALA A 369 -12.08 13.59 7.48
N ILE A 370 -11.17 12.83 6.87
CA ILE A 370 -10.29 11.86 7.58
C ILE A 370 -9.42 12.59 8.62
N ALA A 371 -8.84 13.73 8.27
CA ALA A 371 -8.01 14.52 9.17
C ALA A 371 -8.78 15.02 10.41
N SER A 372 -10.06 15.33 10.23
CA SER A 372 -10.96 15.81 11.29
C SER A 372 -11.80 14.72 11.96
N ALA A 373 -11.58 13.45 11.59
CA ALA A 373 -12.30 12.31 12.14
C ALA A 373 -12.14 12.20 13.66
N LYS A 374 -13.22 11.86 14.34
CA LYS A 374 -13.26 11.71 15.81
C LYS A 374 -13.50 10.26 16.21
N ARG A 375 -13.00 9.92 17.40
CA ARG A 375 -13.23 8.61 18.03
C ARG A 375 -14.68 8.50 18.50
N GLU A 376 -15.04 7.33 19.04
CA GLU A 376 -16.42 7.08 19.52
C GLU A 376 -16.89 8.03 20.63
N ASP A 377 -15.96 8.67 21.34
CA ASP A 377 -16.28 9.67 22.35
C ASP A 377 -16.76 11.02 21.75
N GLY A 378 -16.64 11.20 20.43
CA GLY A 378 -17.02 12.44 19.72
C GLY A 378 -16.15 13.66 20.06
N LEU A 379 -15.08 13.46 20.85
CA LEU A 379 -14.26 14.53 21.40
C LEU A 379 -12.81 14.40 20.95
N THR A 380 -12.24 13.19 21.02
CA THR A 380 -10.83 12.99 20.68
C THR A 380 -10.67 12.75 19.19
N PRO A 381 -9.68 13.39 18.54
CA PRO A 381 -9.39 13.10 17.15
C PRO A 381 -8.84 11.68 17.00
N VAL A 382 -9.19 11.02 15.90
CA VAL A 382 -8.62 9.71 15.53
C VAL A 382 -7.11 9.87 15.31
N PHE A 383 -6.73 10.90 14.54
CA PHE A 383 -5.35 11.24 14.21
C PHE A 383 -4.80 12.33 15.16
N THR A 384 -4.38 11.92 16.36
CA THR A 384 -3.54 12.79 17.21
C THR A 384 -2.12 12.88 16.64
N THR A 385 -1.35 13.91 16.99
CA THR A 385 0.06 14.02 16.61
C THR A 385 0.88 12.78 17.00
N ALA A 386 0.67 12.27 18.22
CA ALA A 386 1.31 11.06 18.71
C ALA A 386 0.90 9.81 17.92
N THR A 387 -0.40 9.64 17.67
CA THR A 387 -0.93 8.51 16.88
C THR A 387 -0.41 8.55 15.45
N SER A 388 -0.41 9.72 14.80
CA SER A 388 0.06 9.87 13.42
C SER A 388 1.54 9.56 13.27
N TRP A 389 2.40 10.02 14.20
CA TRP A 389 3.81 9.63 14.20
C TRP A 389 4.02 8.14 14.46
N ALA A 390 3.29 7.56 15.41
CA ALA A 390 3.38 6.14 15.73
C ALA A 390 2.94 5.28 14.54
N LEU A 391 1.83 5.63 13.88
CA LEU A 391 1.37 4.99 12.65
C LEU A 391 2.38 5.13 11.53
N LEU A 392 2.96 6.32 11.34
CA LEU A 392 3.95 6.53 10.28
C LEU A 392 5.14 5.58 10.44
N VAL A 393 5.69 5.47 11.65
CA VAL A 393 6.77 4.54 11.97
C VAL A 393 6.32 3.08 11.84
N TYR A 394 5.11 2.76 12.27
CA TYR A 394 4.54 1.42 12.09
C TYR A 394 4.49 1.03 10.61
N TYR A 395 3.98 1.90 9.73
CA TYR A 395 3.89 1.64 8.29
C TYR A 395 5.25 1.55 7.59
N VAL A 396 6.25 2.30 8.07
CA VAL A 396 7.62 2.19 7.54
C VAL A 396 8.23 0.82 7.83
N LEU A 397 7.99 0.26 9.01
CA LEU A 397 8.68 -0.93 9.49
C LEU A 397 7.88 -2.23 9.33
N ALA A 398 6.56 -2.15 9.30
CA ALA A 398 5.70 -3.34 9.31
C ALA A 398 5.70 -4.07 7.97
N MET A 399 5.57 -5.40 8.05
CA MET A 399 5.40 -6.28 6.90
C MET A 399 3.91 -6.42 6.56
N GLN A 400 3.40 -5.56 5.68
CA GLN A 400 1.95 -5.37 5.50
C GLN A 400 1.41 -5.93 4.17
N CYS A 401 2.01 -6.95 3.55
CA CYS A 401 1.35 -7.54 2.37
C CYS A 401 1.45 -9.07 2.34
N LEU A 402 0.29 -9.72 2.43
CA LEU A 402 0.15 -11.17 2.34
C LEU A 402 0.79 -11.77 1.07
N PRO A 403 0.71 -11.13 -0.12
CA PRO A 403 1.42 -11.63 -1.30
C PRO A 403 2.94 -11.72 -1.10
N THR A 404 3.55 -10.80 -0.36
CA THR A 404 4.99 -10.88 -0.05
C THR A 404 5.31 -12.05 0.85
N LEU A 405 4.46 -12.39 1.82
CA LEU A 405 4.65 -13.60 2.65
C LEU A 405 4.60 -14.86 1.80
N ALA A 406 3.61 -14.96 0.90
CA ALA A 406 3.47 -16.10 0.00
C ALA A 406 4.68 -16.26 -0.94
N VAL A 407 5.16 -15.15 -1.53
CA VAL A 407 6.36 -15.16 -2.38
C VAL A 407 7.60 -15.49 -1.56
N THR A 408 7.75 -14.96 -0.35
CA THR A 408 8.86 -15.29 0.55
C THR A 408 8.88 -16.78 0.88
N ALA A 409 7.74 -17.35 1.29
CA ALA A 409 7.63 -18.77 1.61
C ALA A 409 8.03 -19.64 0.41
N LYS A 410 7.65 -19.22 -0.80
CA LYS A 410 7.98 -19.90 -2.05
C LYS A 410 9.46 -19.80 -2.41
N GLU A 411 10.06 -18.61 -2.35
CA GLU A 411 11.46 -18.39 -2.73
C GLU A 411 12.45 -18.96 -1.69
N THR A 412 12.04 -19.01 -0.42
CA THR A 412 12.84 -19.61 0.66
C THR A 412 12.61 -21.12 0.80
N GLY A 413 11.55 -21.65 0.19
CA GLY A 413 11.16 -23.06 0.29
C GLY A 413 10.56 -23.44 1.65
N SER A 414 10.24 -22.48 2.52
CA SER A 414 9.65 -22.76 3.83
C SER A 414 8.84 -21.59 4.37
N TRP A 415 7.64 -21.89 4.89
CA TRP A 415 6.82 -20.92 5.64
C TRP A 415 7.49 -20.43 6.92
N LYS A 416 8.46 -21.18 7.47
CA LYS A 416 9.20 -20.77 8.66
C LYS A 416 9.87 -19.40 8.48
N TRP A 417 10.46 -19.15 7.31
CA TRP A 417 11.14 -17.89 7.01
C TRP A 417 10.16 -16.74 6.80
N ALA A 418 9.03 -16.99 6.14
CA ALA A 418 7.99 -15.98 5.96
C ALA A 418 7.36 -15.59 7.30
N LEU A 419 7.06 -16.55 8.18
CA LEU A 419 6.52 -16.29 9.51
C LEU A 419 7.55 -15.60 10.43
N LEU A 420 8.83 -15.99 10.34
CA LEU A 420 9.89 -15.30 11.05
C LEU A 420 10.01 -13.84 10.61
N GLN A 421 9.95 -13.59 9.30
CA GLN A 421 9.97 -12.25 8.74
C GLN A 421 8.79 -11.41 9.22
N LEU A 422 7.57 -11.99 9.17
CA LEU A 422 6.36 -11.34 9.67
C LEU A 422 6.49 -10.99 11.15
N ALA A 423 6.85 -11.96 11.98
CA ALA A 423 6.94 -11.79 13.42
C ALA A 423 8.02 -10.75 13.79
N TRP A 424 9.21 -10.84 13.19
CA TRP A 424 10.31 -9.91 13.43
C TRP A 424 9.95 -8.48 13.02
N MET A 425 9.46 -8.29 11.80
CA MET A 425 9.14 -6.96 11.27
C MET A 425 7.96 -6.34 12.00
N SER A 426 6.90 -7.10 12.28
CA SER A 426 5.74 -6.60 13.02
C SER A 426 6.08 -6.29 14.47
N ALA A 427 6.91 -7.11 15.14
CA ALA A 427 7.37 -6.82 16.49
C ALA A 427 8.24 -5.54 16.53
N LEU A 428 9.18 -5.39 15.59
CA LEU A 428 10.01 -4.20 15.48
C LEU A 428 9.15 -2.95 15.22
N ALA A 429 8.20 -3.04 14.30
CA ALA A 429 7.29 -1.95 13.97
C ALA A 429 6.41 -1.55 15.16
N TYR A 430 5.84 -2.53 15.84
CA TYR A 430 4.97 -2.32 16.99
C TYR A 430 5.72 -1.67 18.17
N LEU A 431 6.92 -2.18 18.50
CA LEU A 431 7.74 -1.63 19.59
C LEU A 431 8.23 -0.21 19.26
N ALA A 432 8.67 0.04 18.02
CA ALA A 432 9.07 1.36 17.59
C ALA A 432 7.90 2.36 17.62
N ALA A 433 6.73 1.95 17.12
CA ALA A 433 5.52 2.77 17.17
C ALA A 433 5.06 3.07 18.60
N ALA A 434 5.11 2.09 19.51
CA ALA A 434 4.78 2.28 20.91
C ALA A 434 5.74 3.25 21.61
N LEU A 435 7.03 3.19 21.29
CA LEU A 435 8.02 4.13 21.80
C LEU A 435 7.74 5.55 21.30
N VAL A 436 7.48 5.70 20.00
CA VAL A 436 7.13 7.00 19.39
C VAL A 436 5.85 7.55 20.00
N TYR A 437 4.82 6.73 20.16
CA TYR A 437 3.56 7.13 20.78
C TYR A 437 3.77 7.66 22.20
N ARG A 438 4.62 7.00 23.02
CA ARG A 438 4.93 7.47 24.37
C ARG A 438 5.73 8.78 24.38
N VAL A 439 6.68 8.94 23.45
CA VAL A 439 7.51 10.15 23.35
C VAL A 439 6.67 11.36 22.96
N PHE A 440 5.76 11.20 21.99
CA PHE A 440 4.91 12.29 21.51
C PHE A 440 3.59 12.45 22.26
N GLY A 441 3.12 11.41 22.96
CA GLY A 441 1.88 11.42 23.74
C GLY A 441 2.07 11.78 25.21
N GLY A 442 3.32 11.86 25.69
CA GLY A 442 3.66 12.40 27.00
C GLY A 442 3.97 13.90 27.01
N ALA A 443 3.76 14.59 25.88
CA ALA A 443 3.96 16.03 25.72
C ALA A 443 2.64 16.81 25.84
#